data_AF-A0AAW6RNS7-F1
#
_entry.id   AF-A0AAW6RNS7-F1
#
_cell.length_a   1.000
_cell.length_b   1.000
_cell.length_c   1.000
_cell.angle_alpha   90.00
_cell.angle_beta   90.00
_cell.angle_gamma   90.00
#
_symmetry.space_group_name_H-M   'P 1'
#
loop_
_entity.id
_entity.type
_entity.pdbx_description
1 polymer ?
#
loop_
_entity_poly.entity_id
_entity_poly.type
_entity_poly.pdbx_seq_one_letter_code
_entity_poly.pdbx_strand_id
1 'polypeptide(L)'
;MFFTRLAIVIGAFPLMLADEIIGAIQYEYLCKRYGISSADLSKAKGKKVIINRTEGGFVPHTALPIEEDFISLTDAQTKETLATFRAYGTSGGGWLTTYTWVGINGSSPMFIHSKCFYYQGEYANNQISIVE
;
A
#
# COMPACT_ATOMS: atom_id res chain seq x y z
N MET A 1 32.52 30.15 -3.14
CA MET A 1 32.33 28.68 -3.15
C MET A 1 31.40 28.15 -2.04
N PHE A 2 31.31 28.77 -0.86
CA PHE A 2 30.45 28.29 0.23
C PHE A 2 28.94 28.38 -0.09
N PHE A 3 28.49 29.52 -0.62
CA PHE A 3 27.09 29.75 -0.99
C PHE A 3 26.59 28.82 -2.10
N THR A 4 27.45 28.48 -3.06
CA THR A 4 27.12 27.57 -4.16
C THR A 4 26.88 26.15 -3.64
N ARG A 5 27.68 25.69 -2.67
CA ARG A 5 27.49 24.37 -2.02
C ARG A 5 26.24 24.35 -1.14
N LEU A 6 25.96 25.44 -0.42
CA LEU A 6 24.75 25.55 0.38
C LEU A 6 23.48 25.56 -0.48
N ALA A 7 23.50 26.25 -1.62
CA ALA A 7 22.40 26.25 -2.59
C ALA A 7 22.17 24.86 -3.21
N ILE A 8 23.23 24.10 -3.48
CA ILE A 8 23.11 22.71 -3.95
C ILE A 8 22.48 21.83 -2.87
N VAL A 9 22.90 21.94 -1.61
CA VAL A 9 22.31 21.14 -0.51
C VAL A 9 20.83 21.51 -0.30
N ILE A 10 20.50 22.81 -0.25
CA ILE A 10 19.11 23.27 -0.04
C ILE A 10 18.23 22.99 -1.28
N GLY A 11 18.79 23.01 -2.49
CA GLY A 11 18.03 22.78 -3.72
C GLY A 11 17.86 21.29 -4.09
N ALA A 12 18.88 20.46 -3.84
CA ALA A 12 18.87 19.05 -4.22
C ALA A 12 18.16 18.17 -3.18
N PHE A 13 18.26 18.52 -1.89
CA PHE A 13 17.66 17.72 -0.81
C PHE A 13 16.13 17.61 -0.89
N PRO A 14 15.37 18.69 -1.21
CA PRO A 14 13.93 18.59 -1.44
C PRO A 14 13.57 17.72 -2.66
N LEU A 15 14.41 17.70 -3.69
CA LEU A 15 14.21 16.82 -4.86
C LEU A 15 14.39 15.35 -4.48
N MET A 16 15.32 15.05 -3.57
CA MET A 16 15.52 13.71 -3.03
C MET A 16 14.39 13.24 -2.10
N LEU A 17 13.57 14.16 -1.59
CA LEU A 17 12.35 13.87 -0.81
C LEU A 17 11.08 13.91 -1.67
N ALA A 18 11.17 14.32 -2.93
CA ALA A 18 9.98 14.52 -3.76
C ALA A 18 9.32 13.19 -4.12
N ASP A 19 10.10 12.16 -4.40
CA ASP A 19 9.59 10.81 -4.68
C ASP A 19 8.92 10.18 -3.44
N GLU A 20 9.45 10.47 -2.25
CA GLU A 20 8.83 10.12 -0.97
C GLU A 20 7.42 10.70 -0.80
N ILE A 21 7.28 12.01 -1.06
CA ILE A 21 5.99 12.71 -0.92
C ILE A 21 5.02 12.26 -2.02
N ILE A 22 5.49 12.17 -3.27
CA ILE A 22 4.67 11.75 -4.41
C ILE A 22 4.16 10.31 -4.19
N GLY A 23 5.03 9.40 -3.77
CA GLY A 23 4.67 8.02 -3.47
C GLY A 23 3.61 7.92 -2.38
N ALA A 24 3.78 8.66 -1.27
CA ALA A 24 2.81 8.68 -0.19
C ALA A 24 1.43 9.21 -0.63
N ILE A 25 1.39 10.32 -1.38
CA ILE A 25 0.14 10.92 -1.86
C ILE A 25 -0.58 9.96 -2.82
N GLN A 26 0.15 9.37 -3.78
CA GLN A 26 -0.44 8.43 -4.73
C GLN A 26 -0.98 7.18 -4.04
N TYR A 27 -0.22 6.64 -3.10
CA TYR A 27 -0.62 5.49 -2.30
C TYR A 27 -1.89 5.79 -1.50
N GLU A 28 -1.92 6.92 -0.78
CA GLU A 28 -3.07 7.31 0.04
C GLU A 28 -4.32 7.52 -0.82
N TYR A 29 -4.16 8.13 -1.99
CA TYR A 29 -5.24 8.33 -2.94
C TYR A 29 -5.84 7.01 -3.44
N LEU A 30 -5.00 6.08 -3.88
CA LEU A 30 -5.45 4.77 -4.37
C LEU A 30 -6.12 3.97 -3.24
N CYS A 31 -5.55 3.99 -2.05
CA CYS A 31 -6.12 3.29 -0.91
C CYS A 31 -7.49 3.85 -0.50
N LYS A 32 -7.64 5.19 -0.44
CA LYS A 32 -8.93 5.81 -0.10
C LYS A 32 -9.99 5.61 -1.17
N ARG A 33 -9.60 5.63 -2.45
CA ARG A 33 -10.55 5.59 -3.55
C ARG A 33 -10.96 4.16 -3.93
N TYR A 34 -10.07 3.20 -3.79
CA TYR A 34 -10.25 1.84 -4.32
C TYR A 34 -9.90 0.73 -3.32
N GLY A 35 -9.40 1.05 -2.12
CA GLY A 35 -8.92 0.04 -1.16
C GLY A 35 -9.99 -0.95 -0.69
N ILE A 36 -11.27 -0.54 -0.62
CA ILE A 36 -12.39 -1.45 -0.34
C ILE A 36 -13.36 -1.36 -1.51
N SER A 37 -13.40 -2.41 -2.34
CA SER A 37 -14.25 -2.44 -3.54
C SER A 37 -15.65 -2.98 -3.26
N SER A 38 -15.79 -3.95 -2.35
CA SER A 38 -17.09 -4.40 -1.84
C SER A 38 -16.92 -5.15 -0.52
N ALA A 39 -17.79 -4.91 0.46
CA ALA A 39 -17.77 -5.65 1.71
C ALA A 39 -19.19 -5.82 2.26
N ASP A 40 -19.70 -7.06 2.28
CA ASP A 40 -20.94 -7.41 2.97
C ASP A 40 -20.60 -7.97 4.35
N LEU A 41 -20.29 -7.04 5.24
CA LEU A 41 -19.71 -7.32 6.56
C LEU A 41 -20.70 -7.98 7.52
N SER A 42 -21.98 -7.70 7.32
CA SER A 42 -23.07 -8.31 8.07
C SER A 42 -23.08 -9.83 7.92
N LYS A 43 -22.68 -10.33 6.74
CA LYS A 43 -22.58 -11.77 6.47
C LYS A 43 -21.28 -12.41 6.95
N ALA A 44 -20.23 -11.63 7.16
CA ALA A 44 -18.91 -12.14 7.53
C ALA A 44 -18.74 -12.37 9.04
N LYS A 45 -19.60 -11.77 9.87
CA LYS A 45 -19.47 -11.80 11.32
C LYS A 45 -19.52 -13.22 11.90
N GLY A 46 -18.45 -13.64 12.58
CA GLY A 46 -18.35 -14.95 13.22
C GLY A 46 -18.18 -16.13 12.27
N LYS A 47 -18.00 -15.87 10.96
CA LYS A 47 -17.72 -16.91 9.97
C LYS A 47 -16.23 -17.18 9.86
N LYS A 48 -15.91 -18.41 9.42
CA LYS A 48 -14.57 -18.81 9.00
C LYS A 48 -14.36 -18.37 7.56
N VAL A 49 -13.27 -17.65 7.29
CA VAL A 49 -12.98 -17.15 5.94
C VAL A 49 -11.64 -17.65 5.43
N ILE A 50 -11.57 -17.83 4.12
CA ILE A 50 -10.37 -18.11 3.34
C ILE A 50 -9.95 -16.80 2.68
N ILE A 51 -8.66 -16.47 2.78
CA ILE A 51 -8.07 -15.30 2.16
C ILE A 51 -7.41 -15.74 0.85
N ASN A 52 -7.92 -15.25 -0.27
CA ASN A 52 -7.30 -15.47 -1.58
C ASN A 52 -6.65 -14.16 -2.03
N ARG A 53 -5.33 -14.20 -2.25
CA ARG A 53 -4.56 -13.08 -2.82
C ARG A 53 -4.21 -13.41 -4.27
N THR A 54 -4.44 -12.46 -5.17
CA THR A 54 -4.10 -12.56 -6.59
C THR A 54 -3.36 -11.31 -7.00
N GLU A 55 -2.19 -11.47 -7.61
CA GLU A 55 -1.38 -10.37 -8.12
C GLU A 55 -2.09 -9.73 -9.33
N GLY A 56 -2.28 -8.42 -9.30
CA GLY A 56 -2.96 -7.64 -10.34
C GLY A 56 -2.02 -6.99 -11.34
N GLY A 57 -0.77 -6.72 -10.93
CA GLY A 57 0.25 -6.06 -11.75
C GLY A 57 0.35 -4.55 -11.51
N PHE A 58 0.90 -3.81 -12.46
CA PHE A 58 1.15 -2.37 -12.31
C PHE A 58 -0.08 -1.51 -12.58
N VAL A 59 -0.34 -0.55 -11.71
CA VAL A 59 -1.39 0.45 -11.90
C VAL A 59 -0.96 1.46 -12.99
N PRO A 60 -1.76 1.67 -14.05
CA PRO A 60 -1.41 2.61 -15.10
C PRO A 60 -1.53 4.07 -14.64
N HIS A 61 -0.80 4.96 -15.29
CA HIS A 61 -0.85 6.42 -15.07
C HIS A 61 -0.46 6.89 -13.66
N THR A 62 0.40 6.13 -12.98
CA THR A 62 1.01 6.52 -11.71
C THR A 62 2.39 7.17 -11.96
N ALA A 63 2.74 8.19 -11.16
CA ALA A 63 4.05 8.86 -11.30
C ALA A 63 5.20 7.97 -10.80
N LEU A 64 4.98 7.22 -9.71
CA LEU A 64 5.81 6.09 -9.31
C LEU A 64 5.14 4.75 -9.65
N PRO A 65 5.91 3.69 -9.91
CA PRO A 65 5.33 2.37 -10.17
C PRO A 65 4.66 1.81 -8.90
N ILE A 66 3.36 1.56 -9.01
CA ILE A 66 2.52 0.98 -7.97
C ILE A 66 2.06 -0.39 -8.44
N GLU A 67 2.22 -1.40 -7.59
CA GLU A 67 1.65 -2.73 -7.77
C GLU A 67 0.29 -2.79 -7.09
N GLU A 68 -0.67 -3.43 -7.75
CA GLU A 68 -1.99 -3.75 -7.22
C GLU A 68 -2.10 -5.24 -6.98
N ASP A 69 -2.62 -5.60 -5.81
CA ASP A 69 -3.03 -6.94 -5.45
C ASP A 69 -4.52 -6.97 -5.15
N PHE A 70 -5.18 -8.03 -5.60
CA PHE A 70 -6.57 -8.29 -5.29
C PHE A 70 -6.64 -9.28 -4.14
N ILE A 71 -7.36 -8.90 -3.09
CA ILE A 71 -7.61 -9.76 -1.93
C ILE A 71 -9.10 -10.03 -1.89
N SER A 72 -9.48 -11.30 -1.88
CA SER A 72 -10.87 -11.71 -1.69
C SER A 72 -11.00 -12.54 -0.42
N LEU A 73 -12.05 -12.23 0.34
CA LEU A 73 -12.47 -13.01 1.49
C LEU A 73 -13.64 -13.89 1.06
N THR A 74 -13.47 -15.19 1.20
CA THR A 74 -14.47 -16.18 0.85
C THR A 74 -14.88 -16.97 2.09
N ASP A 75 -16.16 -17.19 2.29
CA ASP A 75 -16.67 -18.06 3.36
C ASP A 75 -16.18 -19.50 3.15
N ALA A 76 -15.57 -20.10 4.17
CA ALA A 76 -15.01 -21.45 4.08
C ALA A 76 -16.08 -22.54 3.90
N GLN A 77 -17.32 -22.31 4.33
CA GLN A 77 -18.43 -23.27 4.23
C GLN A 77 -19.22 -23.09 2.93
N THR A 78 -19.61 -21.86 2.62
CA THR A 78 -20.53 -21.58 1.49
C THR A 78 -19.81 -21.23 0.20
N LYS A 79 -18.50 -20.94 0.26
CA LYS A 79 -17.70 -20.41 -0.84
C LYS A 79 -18.21 -19.08 -1.41
N GLU A 80 -19.08 -18.36 -0.69
CA GLU A 80 -19.54 -17.03 -1.06
C GLU A 80 -18.44 -15.99 -0.82
N THR A 81 -18.20 -15.09 -1.77
CA THR A 81 -17.29 -13.96 -1.58
C THR A 81 -17.95 -12.91 -0.70
N LEU A 82 -17.37 -12.68 0.47
CA LEU A 82 -17.89 -11.77 1.50
C LEU A 82 -17.34 -10.36 1.36
N ALA A 83 -16.08 -10.25 0.94
CA ALA A 83 -15.43 -8.97 0.70
C ALA A 83 -14.36 -9.07 -0.37
N THR A 84 -14.17 -7.97 -1.09
CA THR A 84 -13.06 -7.77 -2.00
C THR A 84 -12.34 -6.48 -1.63
N PHE A 85 -11.02 -6.58 -1.57
CA PHE A 85 -10.13 -5.48 -1.28
C PHE A 85 -9.09 -5.38 -2.38
N ARG A 86 -8.57 -4.16 -2.52
CA ARG A 86 -7.41 -3.90 -3.34
C ARG A 86 -6.32 -3.42 -2.42
N ALA A 87 -5.21 -4.15 -2.41
CA ALA A 87 -4.01 -3.71 -1.74
C ALA A 87 -3.11 -3.06 -2.78
N TYR A 88 -2.47 -1.97 -2.38
CA TYR A 88 -1.48 -1.28 -3.20
C TYR A 88 -0.13 -1.42 -2.51
N GLY A 89 0.91 -1.62 -3.31
CA GLY A 89 2.31 -1.63 -2.91
C GLY A 89 3.13 -0.83 -3.90
N THR A 90 4.33 -0.39 -3.53
CA THR A 90 5.19 0.36 -4.44
C THR A 90 6.44 -0.43 -4.74
N SER A 91 6.71 -0.64 -6.01
CA SER A 91 7.85 -1.45 -6.47
C SER A 91 9.06 -0.64 -6.89
N GLY A 92 8.93 0.69 -6.86
CA GLY A 92 9.98 1.63 -7.22
C GLY A 92 9.78 3.00 -6.55
N GLY A 93 10.85 3.79 -6.57
CA GLY A 93 11.00 5.01 -5.78
C GLY A 93 11.86 4.76 -4.56
N GLY A 94 11.83 5.68 -3.59
CA GLY A 94 12.62 5.55 -2.38
C GLY A 94 14.10 5.81 -2.66
N TRP A 95 14.41 6.90 -3.36
CA TRP A 95 15.79 7.30 -3.58
C TRP A 95 16.52 7.46 -2.24
N LEU A 96 15.83 8.03 -1.23
CA LEU A 96 16.35 8.14 0.13
C LEU A 96 16.60 6.78 0.77
N THR A 97 15.65 5.85 0.69
CA THR A 97 15.80 4.50 1.28
C THR A 97 16.87 3.67 0.56
N THR A 98 17.02 3.87 -0.74
CA THR A 98 17.91 3.10 -1.61
C THR A 98 19.36 3.60 -1.57
N TYR A 99 19.57 4.93 -1.62
CA TYR A 99 20.89 5.53 -1.84
C TYR A 99 21.47 6.24 -0.62
N THR A 100 20.78 6.23 0.51
CA THR A 100 21.29 6.81 1.75
C THR A 100 21.45 5.76 2.86
N TRP A 101 22.34 6.07 3.80
CA TRP A 101 22.62 5.32 5.03
C TRP A 101 21.41 5.16 5.98
N VAL A 102 20.24 5.73 5.63
CA VAL A 102 18.99 5.58 6.39
C VAL A 102 18.48 4.13 6.35
N GLY A 103 19.06 3.27 5.51
CA GLY A 103 19.17 1.83 5.80
C GLY A 103 17.87 1.04 5.76
N ILE A 104 16.83 1.59 5.13
CA ILE A 104 15.62 0.84 4.82
C ILE A 104 15.89 0.20 3.45
N ASN A 105 16.54 -0.97 3.43
CA ASN A 105 16.82 -1.73 2.21
C ASN A 105 15.52 -2.06 1.47
N GLY A 106 15.04 -1.13 0.66
CA GLY A 106 13.73 -1.19 0.03
C GLY A 106 13.67 -0.21 -1.13
N SER A 107 13.21 -0.71 -2.27
CA SER A 107 12.91 0.04 -3.50
C SER A 107 11.55 0.76 -3.42
N SER A 108 11.15 1.14 -2.21
CA SER A 108 9.83 1.69 -1.90
C SER A 108 10.01 2.94 -1.07
N PRO A 109 9.31 4.04 -1.37
CA PRO A 109 9.39 5.24 -0.56
C PRO A 109 9.03 5.00 0.92
N MET A 110 9.86 5.51 1.82
CA MET A 110 9.73 5.48 3.28
C MET A 110 8.38 5.99 3.80
N PHE A 111 7.78 6.99 3.13
CA PHE A 111 6.50 7.55 3.58
C PHE A 111 5.27 6.73 3.18
N ILE A 112 5.44 5.63 2.45
CA ILE A 112 4.32 4.73 2.18
C ILE A 112 4.03 3.92 3.43
N HIS A 113 2.96 4.34 4.08
CA HIS A 113 2.45 3.67 5.24
C HIS A 113 1.79 2.35 4.79
N SER A 114 2.13 1.23 5.43
CA SER A 114 1.46 -0.08 5.24
C SER A 114 -0.03 -0.11 5.59
N LYS A 115 -0.62 1.06 5.86
CA LYS A 115 -1.96 1.25 6.41
C LYS A 115 -3.07 0.72 5.50
N CYS A 116 -2.87 0.64 4.18
CA CYS A 116 -3.95 0.12 3.33
C CYS A 116 -4.28 -1.34 3.65
N PHE A 117 -3.24 -2.17 3.81
CA PHE A 117 -3.38 -3.56 4.21
C PHE A 117 -3.72 -3.69 5.71
N TYR A 118 -3.19 -2.81 6.56
CA TYR A 118 -3.46 -2.82 8.00
C TYR A 118 -4.91 -2.48 8.33
N TYR A 119 -5.50 -1.45 7.71
CA TYR A 119 -6.93 -1.16 7.87
C TYR A 119 -7.78 -2.32 7.38
N GLN A 120 -7.42 -2.97 6.27
CA GLN A 120 -8.14 -4.17 5.79
C GLN A 120 -8.02 -5.34 6.78
N GLY A 121 -6.84 -5.56 7.36
CA GLY A 121 -6.57 -6.61 8.33
C GLY A 121 -7.22 -6.36 9.69
N GLU A 122 -7.19 -5.14 10.21
CA GLU A 122 -7.85 -4.75 11.46
C GLU A 122 -9.38 -4.74 11.31
N TYR A 123 -9.88 -4.35 10.14
CA TYR A 123 -11.29 -4.42 9.76
C TYR A 123 -11.79 -5.86 9.61
N ALA A 124 -10.96 -6.76 9.05
CA ALA A 124 -11.23 -8.19 9.00
C ALA A 124 -11.15 -8.83 10.40
N ASN A 125 -10.10 -8.56 11.18
CA ASN A 125 -9.88 -9.18 12.50
C ASN A 125 -10.93 -8.78 13.54
N ASN A 126 -11.43 -7.54 13.50
CA ASN A 126 -12.49 -7.11 14.43
C ASN A 126 -13.86 -7.74 14.14
N GLN A 127 -14.04 -8.39 12.99
CA GLN A 127 -15.34 -8.93 12.57
C GLN A 127 -15.33 -10.40 12.18
N ILE A 128 -14.18 -11.00 11.87
CA ILE A 128 -14.08 -12.29 11.20
C ILE A 128 -13.07 -13.19 11.92
N SER A 129 -13.38 -14.49 12.04
CA SER A 129 -12.42 -15.49 12.54
C SER A 129 -11.67 -16.08 11.35
N ILE A 130 -10.39 -15.73 11.21
CA ILE A 130 -9.53 -16.28 10.16
C ILE A 130 -9.17 -17.72 10.53
N VAL A 131 -9.24 -18.63 9.56
CA VAL A 131 -8.71 -19.99 9.69
C VAL A 131 -7.56 -20.09 8.72
N GLU A 132 -6.35 -20.26 9.25
CA GLU A 132 -5.15 -20.57 8.46
C GLU A 132 -5.27 -21.93 7.78
#